data_AF-A0A821I0W3-F1
#
_entry.id   AF-A0A821I0W3-F1
#
_cell.length_a   1.000
_cell.length_b   1.000
_cell.length_c   1.000
_cell.angle_alpha   90.00
_cell.angle_beta   90.00
_cell.angle_gamma   90.00
#
_symmetry.space_group_name_H-M   'P 1'
#
loop_
_entity.id
_entity.type
_entity.pdbx_description
1 polymer ?
#
loop_
_entity_poly.entity_id
_entity_poly.type
_entity_poly.pdbx_seq_one_letter_code
_entity_poly.pdbx_strand_id
1 'polypeptide(L)'
;DDEQQYVAYLSNIVHLPNVTKINFETNVDPSGSADIKFILQACPNVIDLKISPLYLYLAAIIDNPSLISIFKQIKILDLITKYSNVCSDLVSNLVKRFPSLTHMEVRVASFNYFESAIDILLSHQQNLSYLNIGHSTPAIFNQPFSRSHIIDKRRQAFGFNTIDEHKVTVNRNERSVEIRLS
;
A
#
# COMPACT_ATOMS: atom_id res chain seq x y z
N ASP A 1 26.68 -3.51 22.45
CA ASP A 1 26.71 -2.17 23.08
C ASP A 1 26.22 -1.07 22.15
N ASP A 2 26.73 -0.96 20.91
CA ASP A 2 26.28 0.06 19.94
C ASP A 2 24.81 -0.07 19.49
N GLU A 3 24.29 -1.29 19.30
CA GLU A 3 22.90 -1.51 18.90
C GLU A 3 21.89 -1.13 19.99
N GLN A 4 22.22 -1.37 21.27
CA GLN A 4 21.39 -0.96 22.40
C GLN A 4 21.42 0.56 22.60
N GLN A 5 22.55 1.22 22.37
CA GLN A 5 22.64 2.69 22.34
C GLN A 5 21.88 3.30 21.16
N TYR A 6 21.91 2.67 19.99
CA TYR A 6 21.17 3.11 18.80
C TYR A 6 19.65 2.99 18.99
N VAL A 7 19.17 1.87 19.56
CA VAL A 7 17.75 1.69 19.92
C VAL A 7 17.32 2.70 20.99
N ALA A 8 18.18 2.98 21.99
CA ALA A 8 17.91 4.00 22.99
C ALA A 8 17.84 5.42 22.37
N TYR A 9 18.71 5.73 21.40
CA TYR A 9 18.66 6.99 20.65
C TYR A 9 17.35 7.13 19.85
N LEU A 10 16.92 6.10 19.14
CA LEU A 10 15.65 6.10 18.40
C LEU A 10 14.43 6.14 19.32
N SER A 11 14.53 5.60 20.55
CA SER A 11 13.46 5.71 21.55
C SER A 11 13.28 7.13 22.10
N ASN A 12 14.27 8.02 21.90
CA ASN A 12 14.21 9.44 22.23
C ASN A 12 13.70 10.32 21.07
N ILE A 13 13.20 9.72 19.98
CA ILE A 13 12.56 10.51 18.92
C ILE A 13 11.39 11.27 19.53
N VAL A 14 11.42 12.59 19.34
CA VAL A 14 10.40 13.54 19.80
C VAL A 14 9.04 13.06 19.31
N HIS A 15 8.03 13.10 20.17
CA HIS A 15 6.65 12.85 19.75
C HIS A 15 6.20 13.95 18.77
N LEU A 16 5.84 13.57 17.54
CA LEU A 16 5.48 14.46 16.43
C LEU A 16 4.01 14.26 16.01
N PRO A 17 3.03 14.59 16.87
CA PRO A 17 1.62 14.32 16.61
C PRO A 17 1.02 15.13 15.45
N ASN A 18 1.68 16.22 15.04
CA ASN A 18 1.23 17.08 13.95
C ASN A 18 1.65 16.55 12.56
N VAL A 19 2.51 15.52 12.51
CA VAL A 19 2.95 14.92 11.24
C VAL A 19 1.85 14.00 10.71
N THR A 20 1.26 14.41 9.59
CA THR A 20 0.19 13.67 8.90
C THR A 20 0.66 12.96 7.62
N LYS A 21 1.87 13.31 7.15
CA LYS A 21 2.47 12.75 5.94
C LYS A 21 3.91 12.32 6.20
N ILE A 22 4.24 11.09 5.81
CA ILE A 22 5.60 10.55 5.93
C ILE A 22 6.00 9.92 4.60
N ASN A 23 7.26 10.18 4.21
CA ASN A 23 7.85 9.60 3.02
C ASN A 23 9.17 8.91 3.38
N PHE A 24 9.18 7.59 3.26
CA PHE A 24 10.38 6.76 3.41
C PHE A 24 10.96 6.43 2.03
N GLU A 25 11.88 7.26 1.56
CA GLU A 25 12.67 6.98 0.35
C GLU A 25 14.03 6.39 0.74
N THR A 26 14.09 5.07 0.88
CA THR A 26 15.37 4.40 1.19
C THR A 26 16.04 3.95 -0.11
N ASN A 27 17.20 4.54 -0.41
CA ASN A 27 18.14 4.02 -1.43
C ASN A 27 19.23 3.12 -0.81
N VAL A 28 19.24 2.89 0.51
CA VAL A 28 20.41 2.34 1.24
C VAL A 28 20.00 1.45 2.44
N ASP A 29 20.68 0.29 2.54
CA ASP A 29 20.93 -0.71 3.60
C ASP A 29 19.83 -1.32 4.54
N PRO A 30 20.02 -2.60 4.99
CA PRO A 30 19.11 -3.42 5.80
C PRO A 30 18.62 -2.90 7.17
N SER A 31 19.25 -1.90 7.76
CA SER A 31 18.93 -1.41 9.11
C SER A 31 17.62 -0.60 9.19
N GLY A 32 17.09 -0.15 8.05
CA GLY A 32 15.99 0.83 8.00
C GLY A 32 14.62 0.38 8.55
N SER A 33 14.38 -0.91 8.81
CA SER A 33 13.09 -1.38 9.34
C SER A 33 12.84 -0.99 10.80
N ALA A 34 13.90 -0.96 11.62
CA ALA A 34 13.83 -0.47 12.99
C ALA A 34 13.50 1.04 12.99
N ASP A 35 14.18 1.80 12.13
CA ASP A 35 13.99 3.26 12.00
C ASP A 35 12.54 3.60 11.58
N ILE A 36 11.99 2.89 10.59
CA ILE A 36 10.59 3.10 10.14
C ILE A 36 9.60 2.89 11.29
N LYS A 37 9.80 1.84 12.09
CA LYS A 37 8.94 1.57 13.25
C LYS A 37 8.97 2.75 14.23
N PHE A 38 10.14 3.19 14.66
CA PHE A 38 10.25 4.27 15.64
C PHE A 38 9.70 5.60 15.10
N ILE A 39 9.95 5.91 13.84
CA ILE A 39 9.42 7.12 13.19
C ILE A 39 7.88 7.08 13.13
N LEU A 40 7.29 5.94 12.75
CA LEU A 40 5.84 5.79 12.73
C LEU A 40 5.23 5.91 14.14
N GLN A 41 5.89 5.35 15.16
CA GLN A 41 5.45 5.49 16.56
C GLN A 41 5.53 6.93 17.06
N ALA A 42 6.52 7.70 16.61
CA ALA A 42 6.64 9.12 16.91
C ALA A 42 5.57 9.96 16.21
N CYS A 43 5.03 9.49 15.07
CA CYS A 43 4.06 10.20 14.25
C CYS A 43 2.69 9.48 14.26
N PRO A 44 1.98 9.43 15.40
CA PRO A 44 0.80 8.58 15.56
C PRO A 44 -0.40 9.00 14.72
N ASN A 45 -0.38 10.18 14.07
CA ASN A 45 -1.49 10.75 13.29
C ASN A 45 -1.21 10.75 11.77
N VAL A 46 -0.26 9.95 11.30
CA VAL A 46 0.02 9.81 9.87
C VAL A 46 -1.18 9.24 9.11
N ILE A 47 -1.55 9.91 8.02
CA ILE A 47 -2.68 9.57 7.13
C ILE A 47 -2.18 9.26 5.71
N ASP A 48 -1.08 9.91 5.30
CA ASP A 48 -0.41 9.74 4.01
C ASP A 48 0.98 9.12 4.23
N LEU A 49 1.14 7.89 3.77
CA LEU A 49 2.35 7.12 3.93
C LEU A 49 2.90 6.71 2.57
N LYS A 50 4.10 7.20 2.25
CA LYS A 50 4.89 6.70 1.13
C LYS A 50 6.01 5.84 1.66
N ILE A 51 6.13 4.62 1.16
CA ILE A 51 7.19 3.69 1.50
C ILE A 51 7.81 3.18 0.21
N SER A 52 9.12 3.36 0.09
CA SER A 52 9.94 2.77 -0.98
C SER A 52 10.95 1.77 -0.41
N PRO A 53 10.52 0.72 0.33
CA PRO A 53 11.45 -0.18 0.99
C PRO A 53 11.89 -1.31 0.05
N LEU A 54 12.96 -2.01 0.42
CA LEU A 54 13.21 -3.35 -0.12
C LEU A 54 12.08 -4.28 0.37
N TYR A 55 11.55 -5.11 -0.52
CA TYR A 55 10.35 -5.95 -0.32
C TYR A 55 10.32 -6.70 1.04
N LEU A 56 11.47 -7.23 1.47
CA LEU A 56 11.61 -7.99 2.71
C LEU A 56 11.22 -7.20 3.97
N TYR A 57 11.39 -5.87 3.97
CA TYR A 57 11.04 -5.04 5.14
C TYR A 57 9.58 -4.66 5.17
N LEU A 58 8.91 -4.59 4.01
CA LEU A 58 7.51 -4.20 3.96
C LEU A 58 6.63 -5.21 4.71
N ALA A 59 6.87 -6.52 4.52
CA ALA A 59 6.17 -7.56 5.27
C ALA A 59 6.41 -7.43 6.78
N ALA A 60 7.68 -7.27 7.20
CA ALA A 60 8.04 -7.13 8.62
C ALA A 60 7.42 -5.88 9.27
N ILE A 61 7.35 -4.76 8.54
CA ILE A 61 6.71 -3.52 9.01
C ILE A 61 5.20 -3.71 9.13
N ILE A 62 4.55 -4.27 8.09
CA ILE A 62 3.10 -4.52 8.05
C ILE A 62 2.67 -5.50 9.14
N ASP A 63 3.48 -6.52 9.43
CA ASP A 63 3.17 -7.52 10.44
C ASP A 63 3.51 -7.07 11.87
N ASN A 64 4.11 -5.88 12.04
CA ASN A 64 4.46 -5.37 13.35
C ASN A 64 3.21 -4.99 14.17
N PRO A 65 2.92 -5.67 15.29
CA PRO A 65 1.70 -5.43 16.06
C PRO A 65 1.65 -4.03 16.69
N SER A 66 2.80 -3.43 16.97
CA SER A 66 2.88 -2.09 17.57
C SER A 66 2.52 -0.95 16.62
N LEU A 67 2.39 -1.22 15.32
CA LEU A 67 2.03 -0.25 14.29
C LEU A 67 0.57 -0.38 13.83
N ILE A 68 -0.18 -1.36 14.35
CA ILE A 68 -1.56 -1.65 13.90
C ILE A 68 -2.47 -0.43 14.02
N SER A 69 -2.42 0.31 15.13
CA SER A 69 -3.24 1.50 15.34
C SER A 69 -2.95 2.58 14.29
N ILE A 70 -1.68 2.74 13.93
CA ILE A 70 -1.21 3.69 12.92
C ILE A 70 -1.64 3.26 11.51
N PHE A 71 -1.53 1.98 11.16
CA PHE A 71 -1.97 1.51 9.83
C PHE A 71 -3.48 1.62 9.63
N LYS A 72 -4.28 1.47 10.70
CA LYS A 72 -5.74 1.56 10.64
C LYS A 72 -6.28 2.91 10.21
N GLN A 73 -5.53 3.99 10.36
CA GLN A 73 -5.95 5.36 10.02
C GLN A 73 -5.40 5.86 8.69
N ILE A 74 -4.43 5.15 8.08
CA ILE A 74 -3.82 5.56 6.83
C ILE A 74 -4.86 5.47 5.72
N LYS A 75 -4.97 6.57 4.96
CA LYS A 75 -5.90 6.73 3.82
C LYS A 75 -5.18 6.73 2.48
N ILE A 76 -3.93 7.18 2.46
CA ILE A 76 -3.11 7.28 1.25
C ILE A 76 -1.86 6.44 1.47
N LEU A 77 -1.64 5.47 0.58
CA LEU A 77 -0.46 4.59 0.60
C LEU A 77 0.21 4.58 -0.77
N ASP A 78 1.45 5.05 -0.84
CA ASP A 78 2.32 4.91 -2.02
C ASP A 78 3.40 3.87 -1.72
N LEU A 79 3.38 2.75 -2.47
CA LEU A 79 4.32 1.66 -2.37
C LEU A 79 5.21 1.62 -3.60
N ILE A 80 6.51 1.77 -3.39
CA ILE A 80 7.50 1.62 -4.46
C ILE A 80 8.33 0.38 -4.17
N THR A 81 8.18 -0.66 -4.99
CA THR A 81 8.96 -1.89 -4.90
C THR A 81 9.72 -2.15 -6.20
N LYS A 82 11.04 -2.35 -6.06
CA LYS A 82 11.92 -2.75 -7.17
C LYS A 82 11.90 -4.26 -7.41
N TYR A 83 11.26 -5.04 -6.54
CA TYR A 83 11.25 -6.50 -6.64
C TYR A 83 10.00 -7.00 -7.37
N SER A 84 10.19 -8.11 -8.08
CA SER A 84 9.16 -8.79 -8.85
C SER A 84 8.10 -9.44 -7.95
N ASN A 85 8.44 -9.90 -6.75
CA ASN A 85 7.56 -10.83 -6.03
C ASN A 85 6.64 -10.14 -5.02
N VAL A 86 5.78 -9.22 -5.46
CA VAL A 86 4.63 -8.83 -4.62
C VAL A 86 3.68 -10.03 -4.54
N CYS A 87 3.87 -10.88 -3.54
CA CYS A 87 3.04 -12.07 -3.36
C CYS A 87 1.61 -11.67 -2.98
N SER A 88 0.63 -12.52 -3.33
CA SER A 88 -0.76 -12.44 -2.84
C SER A 88 -0.83 -12.34 -1.31
N ASP A 89 0.12 -12.96 -0.60
CA ASP A 89 0.19 -12.94 0.86
C ASP A 89 0.49 -11.56 1.41
N LEU A 90 1.40 -10.81 0.77
CA LEU A 90 1.69 -9.43 1.17
C LEU A 90 0.47 -8.54 1.00
N VAL A 91 -0.22 -8.66 -0.15
CA VAL A 91 -1.43 -7.86 -0.40
C VAL A 91 -2.55 -8.27 0.55
N SER A 92 -2.66 -9.55 0.88
CA SER A 92 -3.62 -10.04 1.90
C SER A 92 -3.34 -9.45 3.28
N ASN A 93 -2.07 -9.34 3.68
CA ASN A 93 -1.71 -8.71 4.96
C ASN A 93 -1.94 -7.20 4.90
N LEU A 94 -1.58 -6.55 3.79
CA LEU A 94 -1.83 -5.13 3.57
C LEU A 94 -3.31 -4.82 3.72
N VAL A 95 -4.21 -5.56 3.06
CA VAL A 95 -5.64 -5.24 3.15
C VAL A 95 -6.20 -5.36 4.56
N LYS A 96 -5.63 -6.25 5.40
CA LYS A 96 -6.00 -6.39 6.81
C LYS A 96 -5.47 -5.25 7.68
N ARG A 97 -4.29 -4.70 7.34
CA ARG A 97 -3.62 -3.66 8.14
C ARG A 97 -4.08 -2.24 7.81
N PHE A 98 -4.51 -1.99 6.57
CA PHE A 98 -4.93 -0.67 6.08
C PHE A 98 -6.42 -0.63 5.72
N PRO A 99 -7.37 -0.86 6.65
CA PRO A 99 -8.81 -0.89 6.35
C PRO A 99 -9.42 0.47 5.94
N SER A 100 -8.74 1.58 6.23
CA SER A 100 -9.22 2.95 5.91
C SER A 100 -8.68 3.48 4.58
N LEU A 101 -8.04 2.62 3.78
CA LEU A 101 -7.36 3.05 2.56
C LEU A 101 -8.36 3.55 1.53
N THR A 102 -8.15 4.77 1.03
CA THR A 102 -8.93 5.39 -0.04
C THR A 102 -8.13 5.56 -1.32
N HIS A 103 -6.81 5.76 -1.20
CA HIS A 103 -5.88 5.98 -2.30
C HIS A 103 -4.69 5.05 -2.19
N MET A 104 -4.40 4.31 -3.24
CA MET A 104 -3.24 3.44 -3.31
C MET A 104 -2.46 3.67 -4.60
N GLU A 105 -1.17 3.92 -4.46
CA GLU A 105 -0.23 3.86 -5.58
C GLU A 105 0.73 2.71 -5.35
N VAL A 106 0.98 1.93 -6.39
CA VAL A 106 1.94 0.85 -6.36
C VAL A 106 2.82 0.94 -7.59
N ARG A 107 4.14 0.96 -7.39
CA ARG A 107 5.13 0.85 -8.45
C ARG A 107 5.84 -0.48 -8.32
N VAL A 108 5.66 -1.34 -9.32
CA VAL A 108 6.25 -2.70 -9.36
C VAL A 108 7.22 -2.84 -10.53
N ALA A 109 8.19 -3.76 -10.41
CA ALA A 109 9.10 -4.04 -11.53
C ALA A 109 8.36 -4.68 -12.72
N SER A 110 7.44 -5.61 -12.45
CA SER A 110 6.66 -6.33 -13.46
C SER A 110 5.20 -6.44 -13.02
N PHE A 111 4.30 -6.24 -13.96
CA PHE A 111 2.86 -6.17 -13.74
C PHE A 111 2.22 -7.52 -13.40
N ASN A 112 2.74 -8.62 -13.97
CA ASN A 112 2.15 -9.96 -13.85
C ASN A 112 2.00 -10.44 -12.41
N TYR A 113 2.83 -9.93 -11.50
CA TYR A 113 2.79 -10.29 -10.08
C TYR A 113 1.68 -9.57 -9.31
N PHE A 114 1.21 -8.43 -9.82
CA PHE A 114 0.13 -7.66 -9.19
C PHE A 114 -1.25 -8.02 -9.75
N GLU A 115 -1.30 -8.66 -10.92
CA GLU A 115 -2.55 -9.11 -11.56
C GLU A 115 -3.36 -10.06 -10.65
N SER A 116 -2.71 -10.97 -9.94
CA SER A 116 -3.40 -11.88 -9.01
C SER A 116 -3.83 -11.20 -7.71
N ALA A 117 -3.26 -10.04 -7.39
CA ALA A 117 -3.51 -9.31 -6.17
C ALA A 117 -4.63 -8.27 -6.29
N ILE A 118 -5.02 -7.91 -7.52
CA ILE A 118 -6.06 -6.90 -7.77
C ILE A 118 -7.40 -7.32 -7.17
N ASP A 119 -7.78 -8.58 -7.35
CA ASP A 119 -9.04 -9.12 -6.83
C ASP A 119 -9.10 -9.05 -5.30
N ILE A 120 -7.96 -9.24 -4.62
CA ILE A 120 -7.85 -9.13 -3.16
C ILE A 120 -8.14 -7.70 -2.73
N LEU A 121 -7.51 -6.71 -3.38
CA LEU A 121 -7.76 -5.29 -3.11
C LEU A 121 -9.23 -4.94 -3.35
N LEU A 122 -9.75 -5.28 -4.53
CA LEU A 122 -11.13 -4.98 -4.91
C LEU A 122 -12.16 -5.62 -3.99
N SER A 123 -11.85 -6.78 -3.39
CA SER A 123 -12.78 -7.52 -2.54
C SER A 123 -12.68 -7.19 -1.04
N HIS A 124 -11.57 -6.58 -0.58
CA HIS A 124 -11.36 -6.35 0.86
C HIS A 124 -11.23 -4.87 1.23
N GLN A 125 -10.99 -3.97 0.27
CA GLN A 125 -10.81 -2.55 0.53
C GLN A 125 -12.06 -1.75 0.15
N GLN A 126 -13.11 -1.81 0.97
CA GLN A 126 -14.39 -1.16 0.69
C GLN A 126 -14.24 0.35 0.38
N ASN A 127 -13.37 1.04 1.12
CA ASN A 127 -13.16 2.50 1.01
C ASN A 127 -12.25 2.93 -0.15
N LEU A 128 -11.61 1.98 -0.86
CA LEU A 128 -10.70 2.29 -1.94
C LEU A 128 -11.46 3.01 -3.07
N SER A 129 -11.05 4.26 -3.32
CA SER A 129 -11.58 5.14 -4.37
C SER A 129 -10.64 5.23 -5.57
N TYR A 130 -9.34 5.03 -5.34
CA TYR A 130 -8.31 5.20 -6.35
C TYR A 130 -7.21 4.16 -6.18
N LEU A 131 -6.85 3.51 -7.28
CA LEU A 131 -5.72 2.61 -7.37
C LEU A 131 -4.93 2.90 -8.65
N ASN A 132 -3.64 3.21 -8.49
CA ASN A 132 -2.72 3.33 -9.61
C ASN A 132 -1.61 2.28 -9.49
N ILE A 133 -1.43 1.48 -10.53
CA ILE A 133 -0.38 0.47 -10.61
C ILE A 133 0.56 0.87 -11.73
N GLY A 134 1.72 1.43 -11.38
CA GLY A 134 2.81 1.72 -12.30
C GLY A 134 3.79 0.56 -12.40
N HIS A 135 4.37 0.37 -13.59
CA HIS A 135 5.36 -0.68 -13.80
C HIS A 135 6.45 -0.29 -14.80
N SER A 136 7.63 -0.92 -14.65
CA SER A 136 8.82 -0.56 -15.43
C SER A 136 8.84 -1.19 -16.82
N THR A 137 8.27 -2.38 -16.98
CA THR A 137 8.24 -3.14 -18.25
C THR A 137 6.89 -3.00 -18.93
N PRO A 138 6.79 -2.77 -20.25
CA PRO A 138 5.50 -2.75 -20.95
C PRO A 138 4.67 -4.01 -20.68
N ALA A 139 3.36 -3.87 -20.49
CA ALA A 139 2.46 -4.98 -20.19
C ALA A 139 1.21 -4.94 -21.07
N ILE A 140 0.66 -6.13 -21.35
CA ILE A 140 -0.65 -6.29 -21.99
C ILE A 140 -1.68 -6.49 -20.88
N PHE A 141 -2.70 -5.64 -20.84
CA PHE A 141 -3.73 -5.71 -19.80
C PHE A 141 -4.87 -6.62 -20.21
N ASN A 142 -5.01 -7.73 -19.48
CA ASN A 142 -6.08 -8.71 -19.67
C ASN A 142 -7.34 -8.33 -18.85
N GLN A 143 -8.26 -9.29 -18.70
CA GLN A 143 -9.58 -9.09 -18.08
C GLN A 143 -9.61 -8.50 -16.65
N PRO A 144 -8.66 -8.78 -15.73
CA PRO A 144 -8.74 -8.28 -14.34
C PRO A 144 -8.81 -6.76 -14.20
N PHE A 145 -8.41 -6.05 -15.26
CA PHE A 145 -8.42 -4.59 -15.32
C PHE A 145 -9.54 -4.05 -16.21
N SER A 146 -10.49 -4.89 -16.63
CA SER A 146 -11.70 -4.43 -17.32
C SER A 146 -12.65 -3.75 -16.35
N ARG A 147 -13.31 -2.69 -16.83
CA ARG A 147 -14.31 -1.98 -16.04
C ARG A 147 -15.42 -2.92 -15.55
N SER A 148 -15.86 -3.85 -16.40
CA SER A 148 -16.87 -4.87 -16.04
C SER A 148 -16.38 -5.77 -14.91
N HIS A 149 -15.17 -6.33 -15.02
CA HIS A 149 -14.59 -7.18 -13.98
C HIS A 149 -14.50 -6.45 -12.63
N ILE A 150 -14.04 -5.20 -12.64
CA ILE A 150 -13.91 -4.39 -11.41
C ILE A 150 -15.26 -4.18 -10.74
N ILE A 151 -16.29 -3.82 -11.51
CA ILE A 151 -17.66 -3.65 -11.01
C ILE A 151 -18.18 -4.96 -10.42
N ASP A 152 -18.03 -6.06 -11.17
CA ASP A 152 -18.55 -7.36 -10.76
C ASP A 152 -17.86 -7.85 -9.47
N LYS A 153 -16.53 -7.67 -9.34
CA LYS A 153 -15.81 -8.00 -8.11
C LYS A 153 -16.26 -7.17 -6.92
N ARG A 154 -16.46 -5.87 -7.10
CA ARG A 154 -16.94 -4.97 -6.02
C ARG A 154 -18.36 -5.32 -5.58
N ARG A 155 -19.25 -5.63 -6.52
CA ARG A 155 -20.62 -6.10 -6.22
C ARG A 155 -20.61 -7.43 -5.47
N GLN A 156 -19.78 -8.39 -5.89
CA GLN A 156 -19.65 -9.68 -5.22
C GLN A 156 -19.18 -9.52 -3.77
N ALA A 157 -18.27 -8.58 -3.50
CA ALA A 157 -17.71 -8.37 -2.18
C ALA A 157 -18.58 -7.53 -1.24
N PHE A 158 -19.24 -6.47 -1.75
CA PHE A 158 -19.89 -5.44 -0.92
C PHE A 158 -21.37 -5.20 -1.25
N GLY A 159 -21.90 -5.83 -2.30
CA GLY A 159 -23.29 -5.68 -2.76
C GLY A 159 -23.51 -4.55 -3.77
N PHE A 160 -24.69 -4.54 -4.41
CA PHE A 160 -25.00 -3.72 -5.59
C PHE A 160 -24.99 -2.20 -5.37
N ASN A 161 -25.19 -1.71 -4.14
CA ASN A 161 -25.34 -0.27 -3.86
C ASN A 161 -24.04 0.41 -3.40
N THR A 162 -22.93 -0.31 -3.38
CA THR A 162 -21.67 0.17 -2.79
C THR A 162 -20.72 0.84 -3.78
N ILE A 163 -21.01 0.75 -5.07
CA ILE A 163 -20.21 1.34 -6.12
C ILE A 163 -21.10 2.11 -7.10
N ASP A 164 -20.74 3.36 -7.37
CA ASP A 164 -21.36 4.13 -8.45
C ASP A 164 -20.68 3.74 -9.76
N GLU A 165 -21.29 2.78 -10.46
CA GLU A 165 -20.72 2.21 -11.67
C GLU A 165 -20.41 3.26 -12.73
N HIS A 166 -21.21 4.32 -12.85
CA HIS A 166 -20.98 5.39 -13.82
C HIS A 166 -19.68 6.15 -13.57
N LYS A 167 -19.19 6.15 -12.34
CA LYS A 167 -17.92 6.78 -11.96
C LYS A 167 -16.73 5.84 -12.04
N VAL A 168 -16.96 4.55 -12.26
CA VAL A 168 -15.87 3.59 -12.42
C VAL A 168 -15.17 3.82 -13.76
N THR A 169 -13.92 4.26 -13.71
CA THR A 169 -13.06 4.43 -14.89
C THR A 169 -11.82 3.56 -14.77
N VAL A 170 -11.40 3.00 -15.91
CA VAL A 170 -10.11 2.32 -16.02
C VAL A 170 -9.35 2.95 -17.17
N ASN A 171 -8.25 3.63 -16.85
CA ASN A 171 -7.34 4.19 -17.83
C ASN A 171 -6.09 3.31 -17.87
N ARG A 172 -5.72 2.88 -19.07
CA ARG A 172 -4.57 2.00 -19.28
C ARG A 172 -3.61 2.68 -20.25
N ASN A 173 -2.33 2.67 -19.91
CA ASN A 173 -1.27 2.94 -20.86
C ASN A 173 -0.19 1.86 -20.70
N GLU A 174 0.78 1.82 -21.60
CA GLU A 174 1.80 0.77 -21.63
C GLU A 174 2.58 0.58 -20.31
N ARG A 175 2.52 1.52 -19.37
CA ARG A 175 3.30 1.51 -18.11
C ARG A 175 2.47 1.69 -16.84
N SER A 176 1.15 1.83 -16.96
CA SER A 176 0.30 1.97 -15.79
C SER A 176 -1.16 1.62 -16.05
N VAL A 177 -1.82 1.15 -15.01
CA VAL A 177 -3.28 1.10 -14.92
C VAL A 177 -3.76 2.00 -13.80
N GLU A 178 -4.63 2.95 -14.14
CA GLU A 178 -5.37 3.77 -13.20
C GLU A 178 -6.82 3.26 -13.11
N ILE A 179 -7.27 2.98 -11.89
CA ILE A 179 -8.64 2.59 -11.56
C ILE A 179 -9.23 3.64 -10.63
N ARG A 180 -10.37 4.22 -11.01
CA ARG A 180 -11.19 5.08 -10.15
C ARG A 180 -12.48 4.36 -9.84
N LEU A 181 -12.91 4.35 -8.58
CA LEU A 181 -14.04 3.57 -8.07
C LEU A 181 -15.19 4.44 -7.53
N SER A 182 -14.99 5.76 -7.42
CA SER A 182 -15.95 6.72 -6.84
C SER A 182 -15.69 8.15 -7.27
#